data_AF-A0A3B8UID2-F1
#
_entry.id   AF-A0A3B8UID2-F1
#
_cell.length_a   1.000
_cell.length_b   1.000
_cell.length_c   1.000
_cell.angle_alpha   90.00
_cell.angle_beta   90.00
_cell.angle_gamma   90.00
#
_symmetry.space_group_name_H-M   'P 1'
#
loop_
_entity.id
_entity.type
_entity.pdbx_description
1 polymer ?
#
loop_
_entity_poly.entity_id
_entity_poly.type
_entity_poly.pdbx_seq_one_letter_code
_entity_poly.pdbx_strand_id
1 'polypeptide(L)'
;MKLVSLHIDNFGKFNNLDMSFNNGLNQLIEENGWGKSTLTAFIKVMFYGFDNSSKRDSYENERKRYKPWNGGIYGGNITFCLDDKCYTIYRTFEAKDKDDTFRLVDQRTMLVSSDYSSNIGYEIFKIDSSTFKKTLCIYENNCITESTGDIEALLGDEQSDTEDINNFDKVIKSMDDKLNALSPDRKTGELYKQKDKLNEIQAQLKEMPVLEDSIDTAIRHIKDTEKLMEKLSLQKQHIKKELDKASY
;
A
#
# COMPACT_ATOMS: atom_id res chain seq x y z
N MET A 1 3.70 -19.39 -26.76
CA MET A 1 3.00 -20.06 -25.62
C MET A 1 1.63 -20.54 -26.08
N LYS A 2 1.18 -21.70 -25.60
CA LYS A 2 -0.09 -22.34 -25.97
C LYS A 2 -0.74 -23.00 -24.76
N LEU A 3 -2.00 -22.68 -24.48
CA LEU A 3 -2.82 -23.38 -23.47
C LEU A 3 -3.23 -24.77 -23.99
N VAL A 4 -3.19 -25.77 -23.11
CA VAL A 4 -3.57 -27.17 -23.42
C VAL A 4 -4.84 -27.55 -22.67
N SER A 5 -4.86 -27.32 -21.36
CA SER A 5 -6.01 -27.61 -20.52
C SER A 5 -5.97 -26.78 -19.25
N LEU A 6 -7.12 -26.68 -18.58
CA LEU A 6 -7.23 -26.14 -17.24
C LEU A 6 -8.25 -26.93 -16.42
N HIS A 7 -8.05 -26.90 -15.12
CA HIS A 7 -8.99 -27.39 -14.12
C HIS A 7 -9.19 -26.28 -13.08
N ILE A 8 -10.44 -25.99 -12.74
CA ILE A 8 -10.82 -25.03 -11.71
C ILE A 8 -11.47 -25.81 -10.56
N ASP A 9 -10.80 -25.86 -9.42
CA ASP A 9 -11.39 -26.43 -8.19
C ASP A 9 -12.56 -25.55 -7.76
N ASN A 10 -12.29 -24.27 -7.45
CA ASN A 10 -13.31 -23.25 -7.22
C ASN A 10 -12.76 -21.87 -7.61
N PHE A 11 -13.54 -21.09 -8.39
CA PHE A 11 -13.20 -19.70 -8.72
C PHE A 11 -14.44 -18.92 -9.16
N GLY A 12 -14.83 -17.91 -8.38
CA GLY A 12 -16.08 -17.18 -8.57
C GLY A 12 -17.28 -18.11 -8.47
N LYS A 13 -17.90 -18.40 -9.61
CA LYS A 13 -19.03 -19.33 -9.71
C LYS A 13 -18.66 -20.70 -10.26
N PHE A 14 -17.44 -20.87 -10.77
CA PHE A 14 -17.00 -22.17 -11.25
C PHE A 14 -16.64 -23.03 -10.05
N ASN A 15 -17.08 -24.29 -10.11
CA ASN A 15 -16.80 -25.33 -9.15
C ASN A 15 -16.52 -26.61 -9.95
N ASN A 16 -15.34 -27.18 -9.78
CA ASN A 16 -14.89 -28.41 -10.43
C ASN A 16 -15.12 -28.39 -11.96
N LEU A 17 -14.55 -27.38 -12.63
CA LEU A 17 -14.65 -27.20 -14.09
C LEU A 17 -13.37 -27.65 -14.78
N ASP A 18 -13.49 -28.59 -15.71
CA ASP A 18 -12.42 -29.00 -16.62
C ASP A 18 -12.64 -28.44 -18.02
N MET A 19 -11.57 -27.96 -18.64
CA MET A 19 -11.59 -27.47 -20.03
C MET A 19 -10.30 -27.84 -20.76
N SER A 20 -10.43 -28.28 -22.01
CA SER A 20 -9.32 -28.57 -22.90
C SER A 20 -9.35 -27.62 -24.10
N PHE A 21 -8.18 -27.19 -24.55
CA PHE A 21 -8.01 -26.28 -25.67
C PHE A 21 -7.43 -27.02 -26.88
N ASN A 22 -8.04 -26.79 -28.03
CA ASN A 22 -7.61 -27.29 -29.32
C ASN A 22 -6.59 -26.35 -29.97
N ASN A 23 -5.91 -26.86 -31.00
CA ASN A 23 -5.07 -26.03 -31.85
C ASN A 23 -5.93 -25.03 -32.63
N GLY A 24 -5.44 -23.79 -32.75
CA GLY A 24 -6.14 -22.74 -33.51
C GLY A 24 -7.22 -22.05 -32.68
N LEU A 25 -8.35 -21.74 -33.33
CA LEU A 25 -9.43 -20.97 -32.72
C LEU A 25 -10.28 -21.86 -31.80
N ASN A 26 -10.34 -21.50 -30.52
CA ASN A 26 -11.24 -22.10 -29.54
C ASN A 26 -12.45 -21.18 -29.36
N GLN A 27 -13.65 -21.66 -29.67
CA GLN A 27 -14.88 -20.88 -29.55
C GLN A 27 -15.68 -21.32 -28.33
N LEU A 28 -15.98 -20.37 -27.44
CA LEU A 28 -16.82 -20.58 -26.26
C LEU A 28 -18.14 -19.80 -26.42
N ILE A 29 -19.13 -20.46 -27.02
CA ILE A 29 -20.47 -19.90 -27.21
C ILE A 29 -21.34 -20.30 -26.05
N GLU A 30 -21.52 -19.37 -25.11
CA GLU A 30 -22.31 -19.59 -23.92
C GLU A 30 -23.15 -18.37 -23.59
N GLU A 31 -24.24 -18.57 -22.87
CA GLU A 31 -25.18 -17.52 -22.50
C GLU A 31 -24.52 -16.41 -21.65
N ASN A 32 -25.16 -15.24 -21.65
CA ASN A 32 -24.75 -14.17 -20.76
C ASN A 32 -24.87 -14.64 -19.30
N GLY A 33 -23.81 -14.42 -18.53
CA GLY A 33 -23.76 -14.95 -17.18
C GLY A 33 -23.37 -16.42 -17.10
N TRP A 34 -22.85 -17.05 -18.16
CA TRP A 34 -22.18 -18.36 -18.06
C TRP A 34 -20.82 -18.29 -17.38
N GLY A 35 -20.07 -17.19 -17.57
CA GLY A 35 -18.80 -16.95 -16.85
C GLY A 35 -17.58 -16.72 -17.68
N LYS A 36 -17.73 -16.38 -18.97
CA LYS A 36 -16.63 -16.09 -19.90
C LYS A 36 -15.61 -15.11 -19.29
N SER A 37 -16.09 -13.99 -18.75
CA SER A 37 -15.28 -13.01 -18.01
C SER A 37 -14.59 -13.56 -16.75
N THR A 38 -15.19 -14.53 -16.08
CA THR A 38 -14.61 -15.19 -14.89
C THR A 38 -13.51 -16.17 -15.30
N LEU A 39 -13.67 -16.84 -16.44
CA LEU A 39 -12.68 -17.77 -17.00
C LEU A 39 -11.41 -17.02 -17.41
N THR A 40 -11.55 -15.89 -18.09
CA THR A 40 -10.41 -15.03 -18.45
C THR A 40 -9.69 -14.51 -17.21
N ALA A 41 -10.43 -14.11 -16.17
CA ALA A 41 -9.85 -13.68 -14.90
C ALA A 41 -9.09 -14.82 -14.20
N PHE A 42 -9.63 -16.04 -14.22
CA PHE A 42 -8.94 -17.22 -13.70
C PHE A 42 -7.60 -17.44 -14.41
N ILE A 43 -7.59 -17.46 -15.75
CA ILE A 43 -6.36 -17.66 -16.53
C ILE A 43 -5.31 -16.59 -16.15
N LYS A 44 -5.70 -15.31 -16.14
CA LYS A 44 -4.80 -14.21 -15.73
C LYS A 44 -4.19 -14.47 -14.35
N VAL A 45 -5.04 -14.76 -13.37
CA VAL A 45 -4.65 -14.92 -11.96
C VAL A 45 -3.80 -16.18 -11.73
N MET A 46 -3.93 -17.20 -12.57
CA MET A 46 -3.04 -18.38 -12.53
C MET A 46 -1.60 -18.03 -12.96
N PHE A 47 -1.43 -17.15 -13.95
CA PHE A 47 -0.10 -16.71 -14.42
C PHE A 47 0.52 -15.61 -13.54
N TYR A 48 -0.27 -14.63 -13.10
CA TYR A 48 0.23 -13.43 -12.42
C TYR A 48 -0.06 -13.38 -10.91
N GLY A 49 -1.03 -14.16 -10.42
CA GLY A 49 -1.63 -13.92 -9.11
C GLY A 49 -2.67 -12.80 -9.14
N PHE A 50 -3.11 -12.35 -7.96
CA PHE A 50 -4.07 -11.26 -7.85
C PHE A 50 -3.39 -9.90 -7.83
N ASP A 51 -3.89 -8.97 -8.63
CA ASP A 51 -3.55 -7.55 -8.53
C ASP A 51 -4.31 -6.93 -7.34
N ASN A 52 -3.70 -5.98 -6.63
CA ASN A 52 -4.39 -5.11 -5.65
C ASN A 52 -5.13 -5.85 -4.50
N SER A 53 -4.61 -6.98 -4.03
CA SER A 53 -5.16 -7.75 -2.89
C SER A 53 -5.34 -6.94 -1.59
N SER A 54 -4.61 -5.82 -1.46
CA SER A 54 -4.62 -4.91 -0.31
C SER A 54 -5.78 -3.92 -0.28
N LYS A 55 -6.55 -3.77 -1.38
CA LYS A 55 -7.69 -2.85 -1.44
C LYS A 55 -8.86 -3.33 -0.57
N ARG A 56 -9.47 -2.39 0.17
CA ARG A 56 -10.55 -2.68 1.12
C ARG A 56 -11.87 -3.05 0.44
N ASP A 57 -12.21 -2.38 -0.67
CA ASP A 57 -13.42 -2.62 -1.44
C ASP A 57 -13.42 -4.01 -2.09
N SER A 58 -14.49 -4.78 -1.89
CA SER A 58 -14.64 -6.13 -2.43
C SER A 58 -14.91 -6.16 -3.93
N TYR A 59 -15.43 -5.07 -4.52
CA TYR A 59 -15.67 -5.01 -5.95
C TYR A 59 -14.37 -4.77 -6.73
N GLU A 60 -13.48 -3.94 -6.19
CA GLU A 60 -12.13 -3.72 -6.75
C GLU A 60 -11.15 -4.83 -6.40
N ASN A 61 -11.33 -5.50 -5.25
CA ASN A 61 -10.48 -6.61 -4.82
C ASN A 61 -10.91 -7.92 -5.50
N GLU A 62 -10.30 -8.22 -6.64
CA GLU A 62 -10.55 -9.43 -7.42
C GLU A 62 -10.46 -10.71 -6.56
N ARG A 63 -9.54 -10.77 -5.58
CA ARG A 63 -9.40 -11.91 -4.67
C ARG A 63 -10.68 -12.15 -3.87
N LYS A 64 -11.29 -11.09 -3.32
CA LYS A 64 -12.56 -11.20 -2.59
C LYS A 64 -13.72 -11.51 -3.53
N ARG A 65 -13.74 -10.87 -4.70
CA ARG A 65 -14.80 -11.04 -5.71
C ARG A 65 -14.94 -12.48 -6.20
N TYR A 66 -13.81 -13.17 -6.42
CA TYR A 66 -13.80 -14.54 -6.94
C TYR A 66 -13.66 -15.59 -5.84
N LYS A 67 -13.63 -15.20 -4.56
CA LYS A 67 -13.56 -16.16 -3.45
C LYS A 67 -14.81 -17.03 -3.44
N PRO A 68 -14.67 -18.37 -3.41
CA PRO A 68 -15.83 -19.25 -3.43
C PRO A 68 -16.56 -19.26 -2.08
N TRP A 69 -17.89 -19.35 -2.13
CA TRP A 69 -18.77 -19.28 -0.96
C TRP A 69 -18.83 -20.60 -0.19
N ASN A 70 -18.57 -21.71 -0.87
CA ASN A 70 -18.63 -23.06 -0.32
C ASN A 70 -17.39 -23.43 0.53
N GLY A 71 -16.36 -22.57 0.58
CA GLY A 71 -15.13 -22.83 1.32
C GLY A 71 -14.26 -23.96 0.75
N GLY A 72 -14.48 -24.37 -0.50
CA GLY A 72 -13.62 -25.33 -1.20
C GLY A 72 -12.26 -24.74 -1.59
N ILE A 73 -11.39 -25.57 -2.18
CA ILE A 73 -10.08 -25.15 -2.66
C ILE A 73 -10.24 -24.01 -3.66
N TYR A 74 -9.71 -22.83 -3.31
CA TYR A 74 -9.76 -21.65 -4.16
C TYR A 74 -8.54 -21.64 -5.08
N GLY A 75 -8.74 -21.92 -6.36
CA GLY A 75 -7.64 -22.07 -7.31
C GLY A 75 -7.87 -23.22 -8.28
N GLY A 76 -6.78 -23.76 -8.79
CA GLY A 76 -6.82 -24.83 -9.77
C GLY A 76 -5.47 -25.08 -10.43
N ASN A 77 -5.51 -25.56 -11.67
CA ASN A 77 -4.31 -25.78 -12.46
C ASN A 77 -4.51 -25.43 -13.94
N ILE A 78 -3.40 -25.07 -14.59
CA ILE A 78 -3.34 -24.79 -16.02
C ILE A 78 -2.16 -25.53 -16.61
N THR A 79 -2.41 -26.32 -17.65
CA THR A 79 -1.37 -26.94 -18.48
C THR A 79 -1.18 -26.12 -19.75
N PHE A 80 0.07 -25.79 -20.04
CA PHE A 80 0.45 -25.02 -21.22
C PHE A 80 1.77 -25.54 -21.78
N CYS A 81 2.03 -25.23 -23.06
CA CYS A 81 3.31 -25.48 -23.71
C CYS A 81 3.95 -24.16 -24.14
N LEU A 82 5.27 -24.09 -23.94
CA LEU A 82 6.13 -22.99 -24.36
C LEU A 82 7.32 -23.63 -25.07
N ASP A 83 7.48 -23.26 -26.33
CA ASP A 83 8.43 -23.88 -27.26
C ASP A 83 8.26 -25.41 -27.24
N ASP A 84 9.32 -26.16 -26.93
CA ASP A 84 9.32 -27.62 -26.92
C ASP A 84 8.97 -28.24 -25.55
N LYS A 85 8.62 -27.44 -24.55
CA LYS A 85 8.31 -27.91 -23.20
C LYS A 85 6.86 -27.63 -22.82
N CYS A 86 6.27 -28.55 -22.07
CA CYS A 86 4.95 -28.38 -21.49
C CYS A 86 5.02 -28.43 -19.96
N TYR A 87 4.24 -27.58 -19.32
CA TYR A 87 4.20 -27.44 -17.87
C TYR A 87 2.77 -27.38 -17.37
N THR A 88 2.60 -27.74 -16.10
CA THR A 88 1.37 -27.49 -15.36
C THR A 88 1.67 -26.57 -14.18
N ILE A 89 0.96 -25.44 -14.14
CA ILE A 89 0.89 -24.56 -12.98
C ILE A 89 -0.19 -25.10 -12.06
N TYR A 90 0.15 -25.35 -10.80
CA TYR A 90 -0.81 -25.50 -9.71
C TYR A 90 -0.73 -24.24 -8.86
N ARG A 91 -1.88 -23.61 -8.60
CA ARG A 91 -1.94 -22.42 -7.76
C ARG A 91 -3.20 -22.45 -6.89
N THR A 92 -3.03 -22.20 -5.60
CA THR A 92 -4.15 -22.01 -4.66
C THR A 92 -4.03 -20.66 -3.98
N PHE A 93 -5.18 -20.11 -3.62
CA PHE A 93 -5.32 -18.75 -3.13
C PHE A 93 -5.90 -18.74 -1.73
N GLU A 94 -5.20 -18.07 -0.82
CA GLU A 94 -5.61 -17.96 0.57
C GLU A 94 -6.14 -16.55 0.89
N ALA A 95 -6.35 -16.26 2.17
CA ALA A 95 -6.80 -14.94 2.60
C ALA A 95 -5.80 -13.82 2.26
N LYS A 96 -4.51 -14.12 2.15
CA LYS A 96 -3.42 -13.17 1.88
C LYS A 96 -2.48 -13.75 0.82
N ASP A 97 -1.93 -12.89 -0.03
CA ASP A 97 -1.03 -13.30 -1.12
C ASP A 97 0.17 -14.12 -0.66
N LYS A 98 0.73 -13.78 0.51
CA LYS A 98 1.88 -14.51 1.09
C LYS A 98 1.58 -15.96 1.48
N ASP A 99 0.30 -16.29 1.63
CA ASP A 99 -0.17 -17.61 2.03
C ASP A 99 -0.62 -18.42 0.79
N ASP A 100 -0.58 -17.82 -0.41
CA ASP A 100 -0.86 -18.52 -1.67
C ASP A 100 0.21 -19.58 -1.95
N THR A 101 -0.20 -20.65 -2.63
CA THR A 101 0.74 -21.68 -3.09
C THR A 101 0.93 -21.60 -4.59
N PHE A 102 2.16 -21.84 -5.04
CA PHE A 102 2.50 -21.97 -6.45
C PHE A 102 3.43 -23.17 -6.62
N ARG A 103 3.13 -24.01 -7.61
CA ARG A 103 3.99 -25.13 -8.00
C ARG A 103 3.95 -25.30 -9.51
N LEU A 104 5.12 -25.39 -10.12
CA LEU A 104 5.29 -25.71 -11.53
C LEU A 104 5.74 -27.16 -11.67
N VAL A 105 5.13 -27.92 -12.58
CA VAL A 105 5.50 -29.31 -12.90
C VAL A 105 5.82 -29.41 -14.38
N ASP A 106 6.97 -29.98 -14.73
CA ASP A 106 7.31 -30.33 -16.12
C ASP A 106 6.55 -31.60 -16.51
N GLN A 107 5.77 -31.55 -17.59
CA GLN A 107 4.90 -32.65 -18.02
C GLN A 107 5.66 -33.86 -18.61
N ARG A 108 6.92 -33.69 -19.01
CA ARG A 108 7.74 -34.79 -19.53
C ARG A 108 8.39 -35.57 -18.40
N THR A 109 8.86 -34.89 -17.36
CA THR A 109 9.53 -35.52 -16.22
C THR A 109 8.58 -35.85 -15.07
N MET A 110 7.42 -35.20 -15.03
CA MET A 110 6.45 -35.24 -13.92
C MET A 110 7.04 -34.78 -12.58
N LEU A 111 8.14 -34.03 -12.62
CA LEU A 111 8.81 -33.47 -11.45
C LEU A 111 8.54 -31.98 -11.32
N VAL A 112 8.68 -31.47 -10.10
CA VAL A 112 8.63 -30.02 -9.84
C VAL A 112 9.77 -29.36 -10.62
N SER A 113 9.41 -28.36 -11.41
CA SER A 113 10.34 -27.55 -12.19
C SER A 113 10.60 -26.23 -11.47
N SER A 114 11.83 -25.74 -11.59
CA SER A 114 12.25 -24.41 -11.13
C SER A 114 12.56 -23.48 -12.30
N ASP A 115 12.17 -23.87 -13.52
CA ASP A 115 12.40 -23.08 -14.74
C ASP A 115 11.70 -21.71 -14.69
N TYR A 116 10.59 -21.61 -13.96
CA TYR A 116 9.87 -20.36 -13.70
C TYR A 116 9.39 -20.25 -12.25
N SER A 117 9.30 -19.01 -11.76
CA SER A 117 8.84 -18.70 -10.40
C SER A 117 7.33 -18.46 -10.32
N SER A 118 6.83 -18.06 -9.16
CA SER A 118 5.44 -17.61 -9.00
C SER A 118 5.10 -16.34 -9.82
N ASN A 119 6.10 -15.65 -10.37
CA ASN A 119 5.94 -14.54 -11.31
C ASN A 119 6.00 -14.99 -12.79
N ILE A 120 5.65 -16.24 -13.06
CA ILE A 120 5.71 -16.87 -14.39
C ILE A 120 5.03 -16.06 -15.49
N GLY A 121 3.95 -15.33 -15.20
CA GLY A 121 3.30 -14.44 -16.16
C GLY A 121 4.27 -13.42 -16.74
N TYR A 122 4.95 -12.65 -15.89
CA TYR A 122 5.94 -11.68 -16.36
C TYR A 122 7.16 -12.36 -16.99
N GLU A 123 7.62 -13.49 -16.43
CA GLU A 123 8.78 -14.20 -16.94
C GLU A 123 8.59 -14.71 -18.39
N ILE A 124 7.39 -15.22 -18.71
CA ILE A 124 7.05 -15.73 -20.05
C ILE A 124 6.65 -14.60 -21.00
N PHE A 125 5.76 -13.70 -20.56
CA PHE A 125 5.15 -12.71 -21.46
C PHE A 125 5.92 -11.39 -21.54
N LYS A 126 6.85 -11.13 -20.60
CA LYS A 126 7.65 -9.90 -20.50
C LYS A 126 6.84 -8.62 -20.37
N ILE A 127 5.58 -8.74 -19.95
CA ILE A 127 4.64 -7.65 -19.70
C ILE A 127 3.97 -7.86 -18.34
N ASP A 128 3.53 -6.78 -17.70
CA ASP A 128 2.79 -6.88 -16.46
C ASP A 128 1.36 -7.42 -16.63
N SER A 129 0.71 -7.76 -15.51
CA SER A 129 -0.68 -8.27 -15.48
C SER A 129 -1.68 -7.26 -16.09
N SER A 130 -1.43 -5.96 -15.89
CA SER A 130 -2.31 -4.89 -16.35
C SER A 130 -2.32 -4.78 -17.89
N THR A 131 -1.13 -4.86 -18.48
CA THR A 131 -0.86 -4.88 -19.92
C THR A 131 -1.34 -6.18 -20.54
N PHE A 132 -1.08 -7.33 -19.91
CA PHE A 132 -1.60 -8.62 -20.37
C PHE A 132 -3.13 -8.59 -20.50
N LYS A 133 -3.82 -8.01 -19.51
CA LYS A 133 -5.28 -7.85 -19.53
C LYS A 133 -5.75 -6.96 -20.69
N LYS A 134 -5.00 -5.92 -21.06
CA LYS A 134 -5.36 -5.00 -22.15
C LYS A 134 -5.06 -5.59 -23.53
N THR A 135 -3.91 -6.23 -23.70
CA THR A 135 -3.38 -6.66 -25.01
C THR A 135 -3.85 -8.06 -25.39
N LEU A 136 -3.82 -9.01 -24.45
CA LEU A 136 -4.12 -10.42 -24.75
C LEU A 136 -5.58 -10.79 -24.44
N CYS A 137 -6.29 -9.97 -23.66
CA CYS A 137 -7.66 -10.20 -23.22
C CYS A 137 -8.57 -9.02 -23.60
N ILE A 138 -8.90 -8.90 -24.88
CA ILE A 138 -9.83 -7.87 -25.36
C ILE A 138 -11.23 -8.19 -24.80
N TYR A 139 -11.66 -7.46 -23.78
CA TYR A 139 -12.99 -7.57 -23.20
C TYR A 139 -14.03 -6.81 -24.04
N GLU A 140 -15.22 -7.39 -24.18
CA GLU A 140 -16.42 -6.68 -24.65
C GLU A 140 -16.58 -5.39 -23.80
N ASN A 141 -16.43 -4.23 -24.45
CA ASN A 141 -16.49 -2.85 -23.94
C ASN A 141 -15.23 -2.19 -23.33
N ASN A 142 -14.05 -2.81 -23.35
CA ASN A 142 -12.83 -2.13 -22.87
C ASN A 142 -11.72 -2.05 -23.94
N CYS A 143 -12.11 -1.73 -25.18
CA CYS A 143 -11.17 -1.35 -26.24
C CYS A 143 -10.71 0.10 -26.05
N ILE A 144 -10.11 0.39 -24.90
CA ILE A 144 -9.35 1.62 -24.71
C ILE A 144 -7.94 1.27 -25.17
N THR A 145 -7.63 1.62 -26.41
CA THR A 145 -6.28 1.55 -26.99
C THR A 145 -5.43 2.69 -26.41
N GLU A 146 -5.24 2.68 -25.09
CA GLU A 146 -4.24 3.53 -24.44
C GLU A 146 -2.98 2.70 -24.25
N SER A 147 -1.88 3.21 -24.77
CA SER A 147 -0.57 2.61 -24.67
C SER A 147 -0.17 2.52 -23.18
N THR A 148 0.30 1.34 -22.79
CA THR A 148 0.87 1.11 -21.44
C THR A 148 2.39 1.10 -21.62
N GLY A 149 3.15 1.57 -20.63
CA GLY A 149 4.61 1.71 -20.76
C GLY A 149 5.33 0.44 -21.22
N ASP A 150 4.82 -0.75 -20.88
CA ASP A 150 5.35 -2.04 -21.36
C ASP A 150 5.02 -2.30 -22.85
N ILE A 151 3.84 -1.88 -23.33
CA ILE A 151 3.47 -1.94 -24.76
C ILE A 151 4.38 -0.99 -25.56
N GLU A 152 4.67 0.19 -25.01
CA GLU A 152 5.56 1.18 -25.64
C GLU A 152 7.03 0.72 -25.62
N ALA A 153 7.48 0.03 -24.57
CA ALA A 153 8.82 -0.56 -24.54
C ALA A 153 8.97 -1.75 -25.50
N LEU A 154 7.91 -2.54 -25.69
CA LEU A 154 7.91 -3.67 -26.62
C LEU A 154 7.74 -3.24 -28.09
N LEU A 155 6.95 -2.19 -28.35
CA LEU A 155 6.75 -1.62 -29.69
C LEU A 155 7.81 -0.57 -30.07
N GLY A 156 8.40 0.12 -29.09
CA GLY A 156 9.35 1.22 -29.26
C GLY A 156 10.78 0.81 -29.61
N ASP A 157 11.02 -0.46 -29.91
CA ASP A 157 12.30 -0.93 -30.48
C ASP A 157 12.45 -0.54 -31.98
N GLU A 158 11.38 -0.03 -32.62
CA GLU A 158 11.46 0.62 -33.94
C GLU A 158 11.27 2.14 -33.83
N GLN A 159 12.41 2.84 -33.73
CA GLN A 159 12.67 4.25 -34.06
C GLN A 159 11.45 5.18 -34.31
N SER A 160 11.00 5.90 -33.28
CA SER A 160 10.67 7.34 -33.35
C SER A 160 10.17 7.88 -31.99
N ASP A 161 10.82 8.93 -31.50
CA ASP A 161 10.31 9.92 -30.54
C ASP A 161 9.86 9.45 -29.13
N THR A 162 10.74 8.76 -28.41
CA THR A 162 10.54 8.28 -27.02
C THR A 162 10.89 9.29 -25.90
N GLU A 163 10.94 10.59 -26.17
CA GLU A 163 11.28 11.58 -25.12
C GLU A 163 10.07 12.16 -24.36
N ASP A 164 8.85 12.13 -24.91
CA ASP A 164 7.74 12.92 -24.34
C ASP A 164 6.68 12.15 -23.52
N ILE A 165 6.55 10.82 -23.64
CA ILE A 165 5.42 10.08 -23.02
C ILE A 165 5.77 9.44 -21.67
N ASN A 166 7.06 9.12 -21.44
CA ASN A 166 7.55 8.56 -20.17
C ASN A 166 7.60 9.55 -18.99
N ASN A 167 7.11 10.77 -19.17
CA ASN A 167 7.21 11.84 -18.16
C ASN A 167 5.92 12.02 -17.36
N PHE A 168 4.75 11.61 -17.83
CA PHE A 168 3.49 11.86 -17.12
C PHE A 168 3.39 11.07 -15.82
N ASP A 169 3.65 9.77 -15.83
CA ASP A 169 3.62 8.96 -14.61
C ASP A 169 4.72 9.35 -13.61
N LYS A 170 5.88 9.78 -14.11
CA LYS A 170 6.95 10.33 -13.27
C LYS A 170 6.54 11.67 -12.65
N VAL A 171 5.88 12.54 -13.42
CA VAL A 171 5.36 13.82 -12.94
C VAL A 171 4.24 13.60 -11.94
N ILE A 172 3.32 12.66 -12.17
CA ILE A 172 2.24 12.30 -11.24
C ILE A 172 2.83 11.75 -9.94
N LYS A 173 3.78 10.80 -10.00
CA LYS A 173 4.48 10.32 -8.79
C LYS A 173 5.23 11.43 -8.07
N SER A 174 5.95 12.29 -8.79
CA SER A 174 6.65 13.44 -8.20
C SER A 174 5.66 14.42 -7.56
N MET A 175 4.49 14.64 -8.14
CA MET A 175 3.43 15.47 -7.58
C MET A 175 2.84 14.83 -6.32
N ASP A 176 2.56 13.53 -6.34
CA ASP A 176 2.08 12.78 -5.18
C ASP A 176 3.12 12.78 -4.05
N ASP A 177 4.40 12.61 -4.36
CA ASP A 177 5.49 12.65 -3.39
C ASP A 177 5.59 14.05 -2.75
N LYS A 178 5.48 15.12 -3.55
CA LYS A 178 5.44 16.50 -3.04
C LYS A 178 4.19 16.78 -2.20
N LEU A 179 3.02 16.31 -2.63
CA LEU A 179 1.78 16.42 -1.87
C LEU A 179 1.87 15.68 -0.53
N ASN A 180 2.47 14.50 -0.53
CA ASN A 180 2.68 13.71 0.69
C ASN A 180 3.70 14.37 1.62
N ALA A 181 4.77 14.94 1.08
CA ALA A 181 5.78 15.67 1.84
C ALA A 181 5.22 16.96 2.47
N LEU A 182 4.32 17.65 1.77
CA LEU A 182 3.69 18.89 2.24
C LEU A 182 2.37 18.65 2.99
N SER A 183 1.94 17.41 3.21
CA SER A 183 0.61 17.12 3.73
C SER A 183 0.38 17.69 5.15
N PRO A 184 -0.78 18.33 5.43
CA PRO A 184 -1.12 18.87 6.73
C PRO A 184 -1.66 17.82 7.72
N ASP A 185 -2.07 16.63 7.26
CA ASP A 185 -2.68 15.59 8.09
C ASP A 185 -1.71 14.46 8.47
N ARG A 186 -0.64 14.27 7.70
CA ARG A 186 0.37 13.24 7.96
C ARG A 186 1.42 13.77 8.94
N LYS A 187 1.68 13.01 10.01
CA LYS A 187 2.74 13.32 11.00
C LYS A 187 4.13 13.54 10.39
N THR A 188 4.41 12.92 9.25
CA THR A 188 5.67 13.06 8.51
C THR A 188 5.74 14.33 7.65
N GLY A 189 4.61 14.95 7.34
CA GLY A 189 4.53 16.13 6.47
C GLY A 189 5.06 17.39 7.14
N GLU A 190 5.69 18.27 6.35
CA GLU A 190 6.30 19.51 6.86
C GLU A 190 5.27 20.48 7.44
N LEU A 191 4.08 20.58 6.84
CA LEU A 191 3.00 21.44 7.35
C LEU A 191 2.50 20.97 8.72
N TYR A 192 2.40 19.66 8.94
CA TYR A 192 2.04 19.12 10.25
C TYR A 192 3.11 19.47 11.29
N LYS A 193 4.40 19.28 10.97
CA LYS A 193 5.51 19.62 11.87
C LYS A 193 5.57 21.12 12.20
N GLN A 194 5.29 21.98 11.22
CA GLN A 194 5.25 23.42 11.45
C GLN A 194 4.05 23.84 12.31
N LYS A 195 2.89 23.22 12.10
CA LYS A 195 1.69 23.45 12.91
C LYS A 195 1.89 22.99 14.36
N ASP A 196 2.57 21.87 14.55
CA ASP A 196 2.88 21.34 15.88
C ASP A 196 3.83 22.26 16.65
N LYS A 197 4.92 22.72 15.99
CA LYS A 197 5.81 23.74 16.54
C LYS A 197 5.09 25.06 16.86
N LEU A 198 4.15 25.48 16.02
CA LEU A 198 3.33 26.66 16.27
C LEU A 198 2.48 26.51 17.52
N ASN A 199 1.87 25.34 17.71
CA ASN A 199 1.09 25.05 18.92
C ASN A 199 1.98 25.01 20.17
N GLU A 200 3.18 24.45 20.06
CA GLU A 200 4.16 24.38 21.16
C GLU A 200 4.64 25.78 21.58
N ILE A 201 4.99 26.64 20.62
CA ILE A 201 5.36 28.03 20.87
C ILE A 201 4.17 28.82 21.45
N GLN A 202 2.94 28.60 20.96
CA GLN A 202 1.75 29.23 21.51
C GLN A 202 1.43 28.77 22.94
N ALA A 203 1.71 27.51 23.27
CA ALA A 203 1.58 27.01 24.64
C ALA A 203 2.59 27.69 25.57
N GLN A 204 3.86 27.79 25.16
CA GLN A 204 4.89 28.51 25.91
C GLN A 204 4.54 30.00 26.11
N LEU A 205 4.03 30.67 25.08
CA LEU A 205 3.55 32.05 25.17
C LEU A 205 2.38 32.23 26.16
N LYS A 206 1.52 31.22 26.32
CA LYS A 206 0.45 31.23 27.32
C LYS A 206 0.96 30.97 28.74
N GLU A 207 2.08 30.26 28.90
CA GLU A 207 2.69 30.00 30.21
C GLU A 207 3.54 31.18 30.72
N MET A 208 4.15 31.96 29.82
CA MET A 208 4.92 33.16 30.18
C MET A 208 4.20 34.15 31.13
N PRO A 209 2.94 34.57 30.90
CA PRO A 209 2.26 35.50 31.79
C PRO A 209 1.99 34.92 33.19
N VAL A 210 1.80 33.59 33.29
CA VAL A 210 1.65 32.91 34.59
C VAL A 210 2.98 32.93 35.35
N LEU A 211 4.09 32.78 34.64
CA LEU A 211 5.43 32.90 35.21
C LEU A 211 5.73 34.35 35.63
N GLU A 212 5.33 35.34 34.84
CA GLU A 212 5.46 36.76 35.19
C GLU A 212 4.68 37.11 36.46
N ASP A 213 3.42 36.66 36.58
CA ASP A 213 2.62 36.83 37.80
C ASP A 213 3.25 36.12 39.02
N SER A 214 3.86 34.95 38.80
CA SER A 214 4.62 34.22 39.83
C SER A 214 5.87 34.99 40.27
N ILE A 215 6.56 35.67 39.36
CA ILE A 215 7.73 36.47 39.68
C ILE A 215 7.32 37.73 40.44
N ASP A 216 6.25 38.39 40.02
CA ASP A 216 5.73 39.59 40.69
C ASP A 216 5.24 39.31 42.11
N THR A 217 4.60 38.17 42.34
CA THR A 217 4.20 37.73 43.68
C THR A 217 5.42 37.42 44.55
N ALA A 218 6.44 36.73 44.02
CA ALA A 218 7.69 36.49 44.74
C ALA A 218 8.42 37.81 45.10
N ILE A 219 8.46 38.79 44.19
CA ILE A 219 9.05 40.11 44.44
C ILE A 219 8.30 40.85 45.56
N ARG A 220 6.96 40.76 45.62
CA ARG A 220 6.18 41.33 46.74
C ARG A 220 6.53 40.67 48.06
N HIS A 221 6.61 39.33 48.09
CA HIS A 221 6.99 38.60 49.30
C HIS A 221 8.38 39.00 49.79
N ILE A 222 9.35 39.15 48.89
CA ILE A 222 10.70 39.61 49.25
C ILE A 222 10.62 41.01 49.90
N LYS A 223 9.93 41.97 49.27
CA LYS A 223 9.77 43.32 49.84
C LYS A 223 9.10 43.33 51.21
N ASP A 224 8.11 42.48 51.43
CA ASP A 224 7.42 42.39 52.72
C ASP A 224 8.33 41.76 53.79
N THR A 225 9.13 40.76 53.43
CA THR A 225 10.13 40.19 54.34
C THR A 225 11.25 41.18 54.68
N GLU A 226 11.71 41.99 53.74
CA GLU A 226 12.68 43.06 53.97
C GLU A 226 12.15 44.09 54.98
N LYS A 227 10.90 44.54 54.82
CA LYS A 227 10.24 45.44 55.79
C LYS A 227 10.12 44.81 57.18
N LEU A 228 9.85 43.51 57.25
CA LEU A 228 9.77 42.80 58.53
C LEU A 228 11.15 42.71 59.20
N MET A 229 12.20 42.41 58.43
CA MET A 229 13.58 42.41 58.92
C MET A 229 13.98 43.80 59.45
N GLU A 230 13.60 44.87 58.75
CA GLU A 230 13.89 46.24 59.17
C GLU A 230 13.20 46.58 60.50
N LYS A 231 11.92 46.22 60.67
CA LYS A 231 11.19 46.36 61.95
C LYS A 231 11.81 45.55 63.09
N LEU A 232 12.17 44.30 62.84
CA LEU A 232 12.85 43.44 63.81
C LEU A 232 14.23 44.00 64.19
N SER A 233 14.94 44.60 63.24
CA SER A 233 16.23 45.26 63.52
C SER A 233 16.08 46.47 64.46
N LEU A 234 15.02 47.28 64.26
CA LEU A 234 14.69 48.41 65.12
C LEU A 234 14.26 47.95 66.51
N GLN A 235 13.44 46.90 66.61
CA GLN A 235 13.07 46.29 67.89
C GLN A 235 14.30 45.73 68.62
N LYS A 236 15.20 45.06 67.91
CA LYS A 236 16.46 44.55 68.48
C LYS A 236 17.35 45.69 69.00
N GLN A 237 17.44 46.80 68.27
CA GLN A 237 18.16 48.00 68.74
C GLN A 237 17.50 48.63 69.97
N HIS A 238 16.17 48.67 70.02
CA HIS A 238 15.41 49.21 71.14
C HIS A 238 15.59 48.35 72.40
N ILE A 239 15.43 47.03 72.29
CA ILE A 239 15.67 46.08 73.39
C ILE A 239 17.13 46.16 73.87
N LYS A 240 18.10 46.29 72.95
CA LYS A 240 19.51 46.47 73.33
C LYS A 240 19.74 47.76 74.13
N LYS A 241 19.12 48.87 73.73
CA LYS A 241 19.16 50.14 74.49
C LYS A 241 18.48 50.06 75.86
N GLU A 242 17.44 49.24 76.01
CA GLU A 242 16.80 49.02 77.32
C GLU A 242 17.64 48.13 78.23
N LEU A 243 18.29 47.09 77.69
CA LEU A 243 19.26 46.25 78.41
C LEU A 243 20.48 47.05 78.87
N ASP A 244 20.99 47.96 78.04
CA ASP A 244 22.09 48.86 78.40
C ASP A 244 21.69 49.86 79.51
N LYS A 245 20.40 50.19 79.64
CA LYS A 245 19.86 51.04 80.72
C LYS A 245 19.57 50.29 82.02
N ALA A 246 19.22 49.00 81.94
CA ALA A 246 18.98 48.14 83.10
C ALA A 246 20.28 47.58 83.73
N SER A 247 21.43 47.81 83.08
CA SER A 247 22.76 47.37 83.53
C SER A 247 23.54 48.45 84.30
N TYR A 248 22.88 49.54 84.71
CA TYR A 248 23.40 50.60 85.59
C TYR A 248 22.73 50.56 86.96
#